data_AF-A0A3D2AZ49-F1
#
_entry.id   AF-A0A3D2AZ49-F1
#
_cell.length_a   1.000
_cell.length_b   1.000
_cell.length_c   1.000
_cell.angle_alpha   90.00
_cell.angle_beta   90.00
_cell.angle_gamma   90.00
#
_symmetry.space_group_name_H-M   'P 1'
#
loop_
_entity.id
_entity.type
_entity.pdbx_description
1 polymer ?
#
loop_
_entity_poly.entity_id
_entity_poly.type
_entity_poly.pdbx_seq_one_letter_code
_entity_poly.pdbx_strand_id
1 'polypeptide(L)' 'MRSATSIVRVRYAETDKMGVVYHANYLVWFEIGRTDLLRTIGWTYRQMESAGISLPVIEAHCEYRKPARYDDELEVTT' A
#
# COMPACT_ATOMS: atom_id res chain seq x y z
N MET A 1 10.86 -13.07 -11.30
CA MET A 1 10.91 -12.14 -10.15
C MET A 1 9.62 -12.31 -9.38
N ARG A 2 9.63 -12.31 -8.05
CA ARG A 2 8.36 -12.42 -7.29
C ARG A 2 7.65 -11.07 -7.34
N SER A 3 6.34 -11.08 -7.54
CA SER A 3 5.50 -9.89 -7.52
C SER A 3 4.15 -10.19 -6.88
N ALA A 4 3.51 -9.16 -6.34
CA ALA A 4 2.15 -9.19 -5.84
C ALA A 4 1.33 -8.06 -6.47
N THR A 5 0.06 -8.33 -6.71
CA THR A 5 -0.92 -7.36 -7.22
C THR A 5 -2.09 -7.30 -6.25
N SER A 6 -2.40 -6.11 -5.76
CA SER A 6 -3.49 -5.84 -4.82
C SER A 6 -4.44 -4.83 -5.43
N ILE A 7 -5.74 -5.06 -5.26
CA ILE A 7 -6.77 -4.11 -5.70
C ILE A 7 -7.21 -3.26 -4.51
N VAL A 8 -7.17 -1.94 -4.69
CA VAL A 8 -7.61 -0.96 -3.71
C VAL A 8 -8.71 -0.12 -4.33
N ARG A 9 -9.87 -0.09 -3.66
CA ARG A 9 -10.93 0.87 -3.98
C ARG A 9 -10.74 2.11 -3.13
N VAL A 10 -10.62 3.27 -3.78
CA VAL A 10 -10.48 4.55 -3.07
C VAL A 10 -11.73 4.84 -2.24
N ARG A 11 -11.52 5.01 -0.94
CA ARG A 11 -12.57 5.28 0.04
C ARG A 11 -12.80 6.78 0.15
N TYR A 12 -14.02 7.18 0.49
CA TYR A 12 -14.36 8.60 0.63
C TYR A 12 -13.47 9.31 1.67
N ALA A 13 -13.18 8.63 2.79
CA ALA A 13 -12.30 9.13 3.85
C ALA A 13 -10.83 9.33 3.44
N GLU A 14 -10.43 8.80 2.28
CA GLU A 14 -9.07 8.95 1.76
C GLU A 14 -8.91 10.19 0.86
N THR A 15 -10.01 10.89 0.56
CA THR A 15 -10.01 12.12 -0.25
C THR A 15 -9.86 13.37 0.61
N ASP A 16 -9.37 14.46 0.00
CA ASP A 16 -9.23 15.77 0.64
C ASP A 16 -10.09 16.85 -0.03
N LYS A 17 -9.96 18.11 0.46
CA LYS A 17 -10.73 19.26 -0.02
C LYS A 17 -10.49 19.59 -1.51
N MET A 18 -9.42 19.07 -2.12
CA MET A 18 -9.15 19.22 -3.54
C MET A 18 -9.90 18.20 -4.40
N GLY A 19 -10.67 17.28 -3.79
CA GLY A 19 -11.48 16.29 -4.49
C GLY A 19 -10.66 15.11 -5.04
N VAL A 20 -9.45 14.92 -4.53
CA VAL A 20 -8.53 13.83 -4.90
C VAL A 20 -8.04 13.14 -3.63
N VAL A 21 -7.37 12.01 -3.78
CA VAL A 21 -6.78 11.29 -2.65
C VAL A 21 -5.70 12.13 -1.97
N TYR A 22 -5.77 12.23 -0.65
CA TYR A 22 -4.72 12.83 0.16
C TYR A 22 -3.42 12.03 0.01
N HIS A 23 -2.34 12.72 -0.34
CA HIS A 23 -1.06 12.11 -0.75
C HIS A 23 -0.53 11.02 0.20
N ALA A 24 -0.71 11.16 1.52
CA ALA A 24 -0.22 10.17 2.47
C ALA A 24 -0.89 8.79 2.35
N ASN A 25 -2.13 8.71 1.82
CA ASN A 25 -2.84 7.44 1.67
C ASN A 25 -2.17 6.50 0.66
N TYR A 26 -1.39 7.02 -0.29
CA TYR A 26 -0.61 6.19 -1.21
C TYR A 26 0.39 5.30 -0.46
N LEU A 27 1.00 5.80 0.62
CA LEU A 27 1.92 4.99 1.44
C LEU A 27 1.21 3.86 2.17
N VAL A 28 -0.04 4.08 2.60
CA VAL A 28 -0.89 3.03 3.19
C VAL A 28 -1.17 1.93 2.16
N TRP A 29 -1.46 2.31 0.92
CA TRP A 29 -1.71 1.33 -0.15
C TRP A 29 -0.45 0.57 -0.56
N PHE A 30 0.72 1.21 -0.56
CA PHE A 30 1.99 0.52 -0.78
C PHE A 30 2.28 -0.52 0.31
N GLU A 31 1.85 -0.27 1.56
CA GLU A 31 1.96 -1.26 2.63
C GLU A 31 1.10 -2.50 2.36
N ILE A 32 -0.10 -2.34 1.77
CA ILE A 32 -0.93 -3.47 1.34
C ILE A 32 -0.13 -4.36 0.38
N GLY A 33 0.41 -3.78 -0.70
CA GLY A 33 1.24 -4.49 -1.68
C GLY A 33 2.46 -5.16 -1.05
N ARG A 34 3.16 -4.49 -0.14
CA ARG A 34 4.29 -5.07 0.61
C ARG A 34 3.87 -6.28 1.44
N THR A 35 2.74 -6.20 2.15
CA THR A 35 2.26 -7.35 2.94
C THR A 35 1.81 -8.51 2.05
N ASP A 36 1.23 -8.24 0.89
CA ASP A 36 0.85 -9.29 -0.06
C ASP A 36 2.07 -9.93 -0.71
N LEU A 37 3.12 -9.16 -1.02
CA LEU A 37 4.41 -9.72 -1.43
C LEU A 37 4.98 -10.66 -0.36
N LEU A 38 4.91 -10.29 0.93
CA LEU A 38 5.33 -11.17 2.02
C LEU A 38 4.59 -12.52 1.98
N ARG A 39 3.28 -12.50 1.70
CA ARG A 39 2.48 -13.73 1.58
C ARG A 39 2.97 -14.62 0.45
N THR A 40 3.38 -14.05 -0.68
CA THR A 40 3.96 -14.82 -1.81
C THR A 40 5.28 -15.52 -1.44
N ILE A 41 5.95 -15.09 -0.36
CA ILE A 41 7.18 -15.70 0.14
C ILE A 41 6.98 -16.57 1.38
N GLY A 42 5.72 -16.88 1.71
CA GLY A 42 5.36 -17.77 2.83
C GLY A 42 5.34 -17.08 4.19
N TRP A 43 5.36 -15.76 4.23
CA TRP A 43 5.34 -14.97 5.46
C TRP A 43 4.12 -14.05 5.53
N THR A 44 3.62 -13.87 6.74
CA THR A 44 2.75 -12.75 7.12
C THR A 44 3.51 -11.87 8.09
N TYR A 45 3.15 -10.58 8.16
CA TYR A 45 3.76 -9.67 9.12
C TYR A 45 3.65 -10.19 10.56
N ARG A 46 2.47 -10.75 10.93
CA ARG A 46 2.22 -11.40 12.22
C ARG A 46 3.21 -12.53 12.53
N GLN A 47 3.55 -13.36 11.53
CA GLN A 47 4.51 -14.45 11.71
C GLN A 47 5.92 -13.89 11.96
N MET A 48 6.28 -12.80 11.29
CA MET A 48 7.58 -12.14 11.51
C MET A 48 7.67 -11.56 12.93
N GLU A 49 6.64 -10.85 13.38
CA GLU A 49 6.57 -10.31 14.75
C GLU A 49 6.67 -11.43 15.80
N SER A 50 5.94 -12.54 15.60
CA SER A 50 5.99 -13.70 16.49
C SER A 50 7.36 -14.37 16.53
N ALA A 51 8.15 -14.23 15.45
CA ALA A 51 9.53 -14.71 15.37
C ALA A 51 10.56 -13.70 15.91
N GLY A 52 10.12 -12.57 16.48
CA GLY A 52 11.00 -11.52 16.98
C GLY A 52 11.63 -10.66 15.89
N ILE A 53 11.07 -10.68 14.67
CA ILE A 53 11.58 -9.92 13.52
C ILE A 53 10.69 -8.70 13.28
N SER A 54 11.30 -7.52 13.27
CA SER A 54 10.64 -6.26 12.91
C SER A 54 11.09 -5.77 11.53
N LEU A 55 10.17 -5.19 10.76
CA LEU A 55 10.45 -4.58 9.46
C LEU A 55 10.10 -3.08 9.50
N PRO A 56 10.96 -2.22 10.09
CA PRO A 56 10.74 -0.78 10.08
C PRO A 56 10.96 -0.21 8.68
N VAL A 57 10.10 0.72 8.28
CA VAL A 57 10.33 1.57 7.09
C VAL A 57 11.28 2.69 7.50
N ILE A 58 12.45 2.74 6.87
CA ILE A 58 13.47 3.77 7.15
C ILE A 58 13.41 4.95 6.16
N GLU A 59 12.86 4.73 4.98
CA GLU A 59 12.73 5.73 3.91
C GLU A 59 11.55 5.37 3.00
N ALA A 60 10.89 6.39 2.43
CA ALA A 60 9.92 6.24 1.36
C ALA A 60 10.01 7.40 0.37
N HIS A 61 9.88 7.09 -0.92
CA HIS A 61 9.78 8.06 -2.00
C HIS A 61 8.52 7.76 -2.83
N CYS A 62 7.74 8.79 -3.14
CA CYS A 62 6.51 8.66 -3.92
C CYS A 62 6.37 9.81 -4.92
N GLU A 63 6.23 9.47 -6.19
CA GLU A 63 5.93 10.43 -7.26
C GLU A 63 4.44 10.40 -7.61
N TYR A 64 3.77 11.54 -7.43
CA TYR A 64 2.34 11.68 -7.72
C TYR A 64 2.14 12.17 -9.16
N ARG A 65 1.92 11.24 -10.10
CA ARG A 65 1.81 11.55 -11.53
C ARG A 65 0.41 11.91 -11.99
N LYS A 66 -0.61 11.26 -11.43
CA LYS A 66 -2.03 11.48 -11.73
C LYS A 66 -2.85 11.34 -10.45
N PRO A 67 -3.85 12.22 -10.24
CA PRO A 67 -4.70 12.12 -9.05
C PRO A 67 -5.66 10.93 -9.18
N ALA A 68 -5.77 10.15 -8.11
CA ALA A 68 -6.88 9.22 -7.90
C ALA A 68 -8.03 9.94 -7.19
N ARG A 69 -9.25 9.47 -7.43
CA ARG A 69 -10.50 10.04 -6.93
C ARG A 69 -11.33 9.00 -6.21
N TYR A 70 -12.31 9.47 -5.44
CA TYR A 70 -13.29 8.62 -4.79
C TYR A 70 -13.86 7.59 -5.76
N ASP A 71 -13.94 6.34 -5.29
CA ASP A 71 -14.48 5.19 -6.01
C ASP A 71 -13.64 4.70 -7.22
N ASP A 72 -12.47 5.29 -7.47
CA ASP A 72 -11.50 4.70 -8.40
C ASP A 72 -11.03 3.32 -7.88
N GLU A 73 -10.97 2.34 -8.78
CA GLU A 73 -10.32 1.06 -8.53
C GLU A 73 -8.87 1.13 -9.00
N LEU A 74 -7.95 0.95 -8.05
CA LEU A 74 -6.52 1.07 -8.27
C LEU A 74 -5.86 -0.30 -8.13
N GLU A 75 -4.93 -0.57 -9.03
CA GLU A 75 -4.01 -1.68 -8.92
C GLU A 75 -2.71 -1.22 -8.24
N VAL A 76 -2.29 -1.92 -7.20
CA VAL A 76 -0.99 -1.74 -6.54
C VAL A 76 -0.14 -2.97 -6.84
N THR A 77 1.01 -2.76 -7.49
CA THR A 77 1.94 -3.84 -7.86
C THR A 77 3.27 -3.66 -7.13
N THR A 78 3.79 -4.73 -6.53
CA THR A 78 5.05 -4.77 -5.77
C THR A 78 5.88 -5.98 -6.20
#